data_AF-A0A379TCW8-F1
#
_entry.id   AF-A0A379TCW8-F1
#
_cell.length_a   1.000
_cell.length_b   1.000
_cell.length_c   1.000
_cell.angle_alpha   90.00
_cell.angle_beta   90.00
_cell.angle_gamma   90.00
#
_symmetry.space_group_name_H-M   'P 1'
#
loop_
_entity.id
_entity.type
_entity.pdbx_description
1 polymer ?
#
loop_
_entity_poly.entity_id
_entity_poly.type
_entity_poly.pdbx_seq_one_letter_code
_entity_poly.pdbx_strand_id
1 'polypeptide(L)'
;MLLNPANGTCFASFGAHPDFGVALERTVTELLQGRGLKDLDVFTPPTFDDEEVAEHTNLETHFIDSSGLISWDLFKQDADYPFTDWSFSGTTEEEFATLMAIFAAEDKEVYIADYEHLGVYACRIIVPGMSDIYPTEDLWLANNNMGSHLRETLLSLPGSAWNKEDYLNLIEQLDEGRF
;
A
#
# COMPACT_ATOMS: atom_id res chain seq x y z
N MET A 1 12.15 10.97 -6.57
CA MET A 1 11.00 11.64 -7.20
C MET A 1 11.34 12.00 -8.64
N LEU A 2 10.40 11.82 -9.56
CA LEU A 2 10.52 12.16 -10.97
C LEU A 2 9.42 13.16 -11.35
N LEU A 3 9.80 14.21 -12.07
CA LEU A 3 8.86 15.17 -12.65
C LEU A 3 8.81 14.93 -14.16
N ASN A 4 7.61 14.91 -14.73
CA ASN A 4 7.40 14.85 -16.17
C ASN A 4 6.92 16.22 -16.66
N PRO A 5 7.80 17.07 -17.23
CA PRO A 5 7.42 18.40 -17.70
C PRO A 5 6.45 18.40 -18.89
N ALA A 6 6.32 17.26 -19.59
CA ALA A 6 5.45 17.18 -20.77
C ALA A 6 3.96 17.21 -20.41
N ASN A 7 3.59 16.74 -19.22
CA ASN A 7 2.21 16.68 -18.72
C ASN A 7 2.06 17.31 -17.31
N GLY A 8 3.14 17.80 -16.70
CA GLY A 8 3.10 18.46 -15.39
C GLY A 8 2.92 17.51 -14.21
N THR A 9 3.17 16.22 -14.40
CA THR A 9 2.92 15.20 -13.38
C THR A 9 4.16 14.90 -12.56
N CYS A 10 3.97 14.34 -11.37
CA CYS A 10 5.04 13.90 -10.49
C CYS A 10 4.87 12.44 -10.09
N PHE A 11 5.98 11.79 -9.78
CA PHE A 11 6.00 10.42 -9.28
C PHE A 11 6.98 10.31 -8.11
N ALA A 12 6.46 9.91 -6.96
CA ALA A 12 7.22 9.63 -5.76
C ALA A 12 7.46 8.12 -5.64
N SER A 13 8.72 7.74 -5.39
CA SER A 13 9.10 6.38 -5.04
C SER A 13 9.89 6.45 -3.75
N PHE A 14 9.72 5.45 -2.89
CA PHE A 14 10.29 5.36 -1.56
C PHE A 14 11.00 4.01 -1.40
N GLY A 15 12.16 4.02 -0.77
CA GLY A 15 12.94 2.83 -0.48
C GLY A 15 13.61 2.94 0.89
N ALA A 16 13.76 1.80 1.55
CA ALA A 16 14.37 1.71 2.87
C ALA A 16 15.34 0.53 2.92
N HIS A 17 16.45 0.73 3.63
CA HIS A 17 17.46 -0.26 3.97
C HIS A 17 18.36 0.32 5.08
N PRO A 18 18.94 -0.49 6.00
CA PRO A 18 19.89 0.02 7.00
C PRO A 18 21.11 0.74 6.42
N ASP A 19 21.54 0.33 5.22
CA ASP A 19 22.57 1.01 4.42
C ASP A 19 21.95 2.08 3.50
N PHE A 20 22.45 3.32 3.61
CA PHE A 20 21.98 4.47 2.84
C PHE A 20 22.09 4.27 1.32
N GLY A 21 23.22 3.73 0.85
CA GLY A 21 23.46 3.50 -0.58
C GLY A 21 22.50 2.48 -1.16
N VAL A 22 22.22 1.41 -0.41
CA VAL A 22 21.24 0.39 -0.79
C VAL A 22 19.82 0.96 -0.79
N ALA A 23 19.45 1.77 0.21
CA ALA A 23 18.13 2.40 0.26
C ALA A 23 17.91 3.35 -0.94
N LEU A 24 18.93 4.13 -1.29
CA LEU A 24 18.91 5.01 -2.46
C LEU A 24 18.78 4.21 -3.76
N GLU A 25 19.58 3.16 -3.94
CA GLU A 25 19.51 2.30 -5.12
C GLU A 25 18.11 1.71 -5.28
N ARG A 26 17.56 1.11 -4.22
CA ARG A 26 16.22 0.50 -4.22
C ARG A 26 15.14 1.50 -4.62
N THR A 27 15.23 2.72 -4.12
CA THR A 27 14.29 3.82 -4.46
C THR A 27 14.34 4.12 -5.97
N VAL A 28 15.53 4.16 -6.56
CA VAL A 28 15.69 4.45 -7.99
C VAL A 28 15.29 3.26 -8.87
N THR A 29 15.58 2.03 -8.44
CA THR A 29 15.20 0.84 -9.20
C THR A 29 13.70 0.62 -9.20
N GLU A 30 13.03 0.86 -8.07
CA GLU A 30 11.56 0.74 -7.95
C GLU A 30 10.86 1.76 -8.85
N LEU A 31 11.37 3.01 -8.90
CA LEU A 31 10.86 4.07 -9.78
C LEU A 31 10.80 3.67 -11.26
N LEU A 32 11.67 2.77 -11.72
CA LEU A 32 11.74 2.34 -13.11
C LEU A 32 11.33 0.87 -13.29
N GLN A 33 10.88 0.21 -12.22
CA GLN A 33 10.53 -1.21 -12.27
C GLN A 33 9.34 -1.43 -13.20
N GLY A 34 9.55 -2.23 -14.25
CA GLY A 34 8.52 -2.53 -15.24
C GLY A 34 8.09 -1.35 -16.12
N ARG A 35 8.79 -0.21 -16.09
CA ARG A 35 8.45 1.01 -16.84
C ARG A 35 9.59 1.42 -17.76
N GLY A 36 9.33 1.53 -19.06
CA GLY A 36 10.21 2.26 -19.97
C GLY A 36 10.05 3.77 -19.80
N LEU A 37 10.96 4.56 -20.34
CA LEU A 37 10.88 6.03 -20.30
C LEU A 37 9.61 6.62 -20.95
N LYS A 38 8.94 5.84 -21.80
CA LYS A 38 7.68 6.23 -22.45
C LYS A 38 6.45 5.98 -21.58
N ASP A 39 6.58 5.18 -20.52
CA ASP A 39 5.48 4.72 -19.67
C ASP A 39 5.36 5.58 -18.39
N LEU A 40 5.86 6.82 -18.45
CA LEU A 40 5.92 7.78 -17.33
C LEU A 40 4.86 8.89 -17.46
N ASP A 41 3.81 8.67 -18.25
CA ASP A 41 2.74 9.62 -18.55
C ASP A 41 1.44 9.36 -17.77
N VAL A 42 1.40 8.33 -16.92
CA VAL A 42 0.22 7.88 -16.16
C VAL A 42 0.08 8.47 -14.75
N PHE A 43 0.96 9.38 -14.36
CA PHE A 43 0.97 9.94 -13.00
C PHE A 43 0.12 11.21 -12.86
N THR A 44 -0.03 11.71 -11.65
CA THR A 44 -0.86 12.87 -11.32
C THR A 44 -0.03 14.13 -11.08
N PRO A 45 -0.56 15.34 -11.38
CA PRO A 45 0.06 16.59 -10.95
C PRO A 45 0.04 16.72 -9.42
N PRO A 46 1.04 17.38 -8.81
CA PRO A 46 0.96 17.72 -7.39
C PRO A 46 -0.18 18.71 -7.10
N THR A 47 -0.69 18.70 -5.87
CA THR A 47 -1.82 19.53 -5.42
C THR A 47 -1.45 20.34 -4.17
N PHE A 48 -2.25 21.37 -3.87
CA PHE A 48 -2.21 22.12 -2.60
C PHE A 48 -3.36 21.72 -1.67
N ASP A 49 -4.18 20.74 -2.06
CA ASP A 49 -5.26 20.23 -1.25
C ASP A 49 -4.71 19.20 -0.25
N ASP A 50 -4.39 19.68 0.96
CA ASP A 50 -3.84 18.85 2.02
C ASP A 50 -4.85 17.81 2.53
N GLU A 51 -6.15 18.08 2.42
CA GLU A 51 -7.20 17.14 2.84
C GLU A 51 -7.21 15.94 1.89
N GLU A 52 -7.26 16.17 0.57
CA GLU A 52 -7.21 15.07 -0.43
C GLU A 52 -5.90 14.28 -0.37
N VAL A 53 -4.77 14.94 -0.08
CA VAL A 53 -3.48 14.24 0.06
C VAL A 53 -3.47 13.33 1.29
N ALA A 54 -4.11 13.75 2.38
CA ALA A 54 -4.16 13.01 3.64
C ALA A 54 -5.22 11.91 3.69
N GLU A 55 -6.17 11.90 2.74
CA GLU A 55 -7.21 10.87 2.65
C GLU A 55 -6.61 9.46 2.59
N HIS A 56 -7.20 8.52 3.33
CA HIS A 56 -6.65 7.16 3.41
C HIS A 56 -6.70 6.44 2.06
N THR A 57 -7.76 6.69 1.27
CA THR A 57 -7.90 6.20 -0.09
C THR A 57 -6.77 6.69 -1.02
N ASN A 58 -6.20 7.87 -0.77
CA ASN A 58 -5.03 8.37 -1.51
C ASN A 58 -3.78 7.56 -1.14
N LEU A 59 -3.58 7.24 0.14
CA LEU A 59 -2.47 6.39 0.61
C LEU A 59 -2.59 4.95 0.07
N GLU A 60 -3.80 4.40 0.03
CA GLU A 60 -4.08 3.11 -0.60
C GLU A 60 -3.74 3.14 -2.10
N THR A 61 -4.12 4.21 -2.81
CA THR A 61 -3.77 4.39 -4.21
C THR A 61 -2.24 4.45 -4.40
N HIS A 62 -1.52 5.12 -3.50
CA HIS A 62 -0.06 5.12 -3.49
C HIS A 62 0.53 3.71 -3.35
N PHE A 63 -0.08 2.88 -2.51
CA PHE A 63 0.35 1.50 -2.30
C PHE A 63 0.05 0.58 -3.51
N ILE A 64 -1.10 0.77 -4.18
CA ILE A 64 -1.53 -0.05 -5.31
C ILE A 64 -0.65 0.18 -6.54
N ASP A 65 -0.44 1.44 -6.94
CA ASP A 65 0.26 1.76 -8.19
C ASP A 65 1.07 3.06 -8.18
N SER A 66 1.13 3.75 -7.03
CA SER A 66 1.86 4.99 -6.83
C SER A 66 1.39 6.18 -7.67
N SER A 67 0.12 6.17 -8.09
CA SER A 67 -0.52 7.27 -8.82
C SER A 67 -1.25 8.29 -7.92
N GLY A 68 -1.18 8.12 -6.61
CA GLY A 68 -1.83 9.01 -5.65
C GLY A 68 -1.30 10.45 -5.73
N LEU A 69 -2.08 11.37 -5.16
CA LEU A 69 -1.78 12.79 -5.06
C LEU A 69 -0.59 13.02 -4.12
N ILE A 70 0.25 13.99 -4.49
CA ILE A 70 1.40 14.46 -3.72
C ILE A 70 1.25 15.96 -3.49
N SER A 71 1.53 16.43 -2.28
CA SER A 71 1.49 17.86 -1.97
C SER A 71 2.67 18.62 -2.62
N TRP A 72 2.40 19.83 -3.09
CA TRP A 72 3.45 20.77 -3.53
C TRP A 72 4.46 21.09 -2.42
N ASP A 73 4.08 20.93 -1.15
CA ASP A 73 4.95 21.18 -0.02
C ASP A 73 6.18 20.25 0.01
N LEU A 74 6.11 19.08 -0.63
CA LEU A 74 7.26 18.18 -0.80
C LEU A 74 8.40 18.82 -1.62
N PHE A 75 8.11 19.87 -2.40
CA PHE A 75 9.08 20.57 -3.26
C PHE A 75 9.54 21.93 -2.69
N LYS A 76 9.20 22.23 -1.43
CA LYS A 76 9.61 23.49 -0.79
C LYS A 76 11.13 23.63 -0.74
N GLN A 77 11.59 24.87 -0.81
CA GLN A 77 13.00 25.20 -0.66
C GLN A 77 13.51 24.90 0.75
N ASP A 78 12.70 25.24 1.75
CA ASP A 78 12.99 24.97 3.16
C ASP A 78 12.38 23.62 3.55
N ALA A 79 13.24 22.65 3.86
CA ALA A 79 12.82 21.32 4.31
C ALA A 79 12.44 21.35 5.79
N ASP A 80 11.40 20.59 6.16
CA ASP A 80 10.94 20.48 7.55
C ASP A 80 11.94 19.71 8.43
N TYR A 81 12.82 18.90 7.82
CA TYR A 81 13.89 18.16 8.49
C TYR A 81 15.23 18.41 7.79
N PRO A 82 16.33 18.61 8.54
CA PRO A 82 17.66 18.72 7.94
C PRO A 82 18.13 17.36 7.40
N PHE A 83 18.92 17.39 6.32
CA PHE A 83 19.58 16.19 5.82
C PHE A 83 20.49 15.60 6.91
N THR A 84 20.39 14.28 7.09
CA THR A 84 21.28 13.50 7.95
C THR A 84 21.92 12.42 7.09
N ASP A 85 23.24 12.36 7.08
CA ASP A 85 24.01 11.28 6.45
C ASP A 85 23.97 10.06 7.38
N TRP A 86 22.82 9.40 7.43
CA TRP A 86 22.52 8.31 8.36
C TRP A 86 23.14 7.00 7.88
N SER A 87 23.43 6.12 8.83
CA SER A 87 23.76 4.72 8.55
C SER A 87 23.36 3.86 9.74
N PHE A 88 22.68 2.76 9.45
CA PHE A 88 22.34 1.69 10.39
C PHE A 88 22.96 0.35 9.95
N SER A 89 23.91 0.38 9.02
CA SER A 89 24.46 -0.82 8.40
C SER A 89 25.39 -1.61 9.35
N GLY A 90 25.42 -2.92 9.15
CA GLY A 90 26.21 -3.85 9.94
C GLY A 90 26.12 -5.27 9.38
N THR A 91 26.36 -6.26 10.23
CA THR A 91 25.90 -7.62 9.93
C THR A 91 24.38 -7.69 9.98
N THR A 92 23.79 -8.69 9.31
CA THR A 92 22.32 -8.85 9.29
C THR A 92 21.71 -9.02 10.70
N GLU A 93 22.47 -9.58 11.65
CA GLU A 93 22.07 -9.71 13.05
C GLU A 93 22.04 -8.34 13.76
N GLU A 94 23.06 -7.52 13.55
CA GLU A 94 23.14 -6.15 14.08
C GLU A 94 22.06 -5.25 13.45
N GLU A 95 21.83 -5.38 12.14
CA GLU A 95 20.79 -4.64 11.43
C GLU A 95 19.40 -4.99 11.96
N PHE A 96 19.10 -6.29 12.13
CA PHE A 96 17.84 -6.72 12.74
C PHE A 96 17.66 -6.14 14.14
N ALA A 97 18.68 -6.25 15.01
CA ALA A 97 18.61 -5.71 16.36
C ALA A 97 18.42 -4.18 16.38
N THR A 98 19.07 -3.47 15.44
CA THR A 98 18.97 -2.01 15.29
C THR A 98 17.56 -1.59 14.89
N LEU A 99 16.95 -2.28 13.91
CA LEU A 99 15.57 -2.01 13.49
C LEU A 99 14.55 -2.34 14.59
N MET A 100 14.74 -3.46 15.31
CA MET A 100 13.88 -3.82 16.44
C MET A 100 13.97 -2.79 17.58
N ALA A 101 15.12 -2.16 17.79
CA ALA A 101 15.27 -1.08 18.76
C ALA A 101 14.45 0.17 18.39
N ILE A 102 14.26 0.46 17.10
CA ILE A 102 13.38 1.55 16.64
C ILE A 102 11.92 1.23 17.01
N PHE A 103 11.44 0.02 16.69
CA PHE A 103 10.08 -0.38 17.06
C PHE A 103 9.85 -0.37 18.57
N ALA A 104 10.84 -0.82 19.36
CA ALA A 104 10.77 -0.75 20.81
C ALA A 104 10.72 0.69 21.34
N ALA A 105 11.45 1.63 20.72
CA ALA A 105 11.42 3.04 21.09
C ALA A 105 10.07 3.70 20.77
N GLU A 106 9.37 3.22 19.74
CA GLU A 106 8.04 3.68 19.33
C GLU A 106 6.88 2.98 20.10
N ASP A 107 7.20 2.09 21.05
CA ASP A 107 6.23 1.25 21.78
C ASP A 107 5.34 0.42 20.81
N LYS A 108 5.98 -0.17 19.79
CA LYS A 108 5.33 -0.97 18.75
C LYS A 108 5.78 -2.41 18.83
N GLU A 109 4.84 -3.30 19.14
CA GLU A 109 5.07 -4.75 19.15
C GLU A 109 5.22 -5.29 17.72
N VAL A 110 6.17 -6.21 17.53
CA VAL A 110 6.50 -6.79 16.23
C VAL A 110 6.18 -8.27 16.21
N TYR A 111 5.30 -8.68 15.32
CA TYR A 111 4.92 -10.08 15.12
C TYR A 111 5.61 -10.63 13.87
N ILE A 112 6.34 -11.73 14.03
CA ILE A 112 7.09 -12.37 12.94
C ILE A 112 6.62 -13.82 12.81
N ALA A 113 6.24 -14.20 11.59
CA ALA A 113 5.98 -15.59 11.21
C ALA A 113 7.06 -16.06 10.24
N ASP A 114 7.77 -17.13 10.60
CA ASP A 114 8.87 -17.70 9.82
C ASP A 114 8.40 -18.91 9.00
N TYR A 115 8.89 -18.99 7.76
CA TYR A 115 8.52 -20.03 6.80
C TYR A 115 9.76 -20.60 6.12
N GLU A 116 10.02 -21.89 6.32
CA GLU A 116 11.14 -22.61 5.69
C GLU A 116 10.69 -23.80 4.83
N HIS A 117 9.38 -24.02 4.72
CA HIS A 117 8.76 -25.22 4.16
C HIS A 117 9.05 -25.45 2.66
N LEU A 118 9.56 -24.44 1.94
CA LEU A 118 9.96 -24.53 0.52
C LEU A 118 11.49 -24.58 0.32
N GLY A 119 12.27 -24.74 1.40
CA GLY A 119 13.73 -24.81 1.32
C GLY A 119 14.43 -23.46 1.12
N VAL A 120 13.69 -22.35 1.23
CA VAL A 120 14.18 -20.97 1.28
C VAL A 120 13.51 -20.29 2.46
N TYR A 121 14.26 -19.51 3.23
CA TYR A 121 13.71 -18.73 4.34
C TYR A 121 12.84 -17.59 3.80
N ALA A 122 11.62 -17.49 4.32
CA ALA A 122 10.73 -16.35 4.14
C ALA A 122 10.12 -15.98 5.49
N CYS A 123 9.74 -14.71 5.63
CA CYS A 123 9.01 -14.25 6.81
C CYS A 123 7.84 -13.36 6.41
N ARG A 124 6.86 -13.24 7.31
CA ARG A 124 5.83 -12.22 7.24
C ARG A 124 5.84 -11.45 8.56
N ILE A 125 6.02 -10.14 8.47
CA ILE A 125 6.14 -9.23 9.61
C ILE A 125 4.87 -8.38 9.69
N ILE A 126 4.31 -8.25 10.90
CA ILE A 126 3.15 -7.40 11.19
C ILE A 126 3.51 -6.51 12.37
N VAL A 127 3.33 -5.20 12.22
CA VAL A 127 3.56 -4.17 13.25
C VAL A 127 2.31 -3.29 13.31
N PRO A 128 1.32 -3.60 14.18
CA PRO A 128 0.07 -2.86 14.24
C PRO A 128 0.26 -1.37 14.54
N GLY A 129 -0.41 -0.53 13.77
CA GLY A 129 -0.25 0.92 13.76
C GLY A 129 1.00 1.43 13.03
N MET A 130 1.67 0.60 12.23
CA MET A 130 2.79 1.01 11.35
C MET A 130 2.80 0.27 10.01
N SER A 131 2.53 -1.05 9.99
CA SER A 131 2.55 -1.87 8.77
C SER A 131 1.17 -1.99 8.09
N ASP A 132 0.14 -1.38 8.67
CA ASP A 132 -1.23 -1.41 8.17
C ASP A 132 -1.32 -0.62 6.86
N ILE A 133 -1.87 -1.26 5.84
CA ILE A 133 -2.13 -0.63 4.53
C ILE A 133 -3.55 -0.09 4.45
N TYR A 134 -4.49 -0.82 5.07
CA TYR A 134 -5.91 -0.52 5.10
C TYR A 134 -6.33 -0.24 6.55
N PRO A 135 -7.38 0.56 6.75
CA PRO A 135 -7.84 0.91 8.07
C PRO A 135 -8.62 -0.28 8.66
N THR A 136 -8.70 -0.35 9.99
CA THR A 136 -9.36 -1.49 10.67
C THR A 136 -10.86 -1.58 10.39
N GLU A 137 -11.46 -0.46 10.02
CA GLU A 137 -12.86 -0.29 9.63
C GLU A 137 -13.21 -1.13 8.40
N ASP A 138 -12.23 -1.40 7.53
CA ASP A 138 -12.41 -2.24 6.33
C ASP A 138 -12.75 -3.69 6.68
N LEU A 139 -12.48 -4.14 7.90
CA LEU A 139 -12.98 -5.43 8.40
C LEU A 139 -14.52 -5.52 8.37
N TRP A 140 -15.19 -4.37 8.41
CA TRP A 140 -16.65 -4.25 8.31
C TRP A 140 -17.10 -3.69 6.96
N LEU A 141 -16.42 -2.63 6.48
CA LEU A 141 -16.87 -1.86 5.32
C LEU A 141 -16.43 -2.46 3.98
N ALA A 142 -15.26 -3.10 3.93
CA ALA A 142 -14.63 -3.58 2.69
C ALA A 142 -14.05 -4.99 2.84
N ASN A 143 -14.71 -5.83 3.63
CA ASN A 143 -14.21 -7.17 3.91
C ASN A 143 -14.24 -8.05 2.65
N ASN A 144 -13.07 -8.56 2.25
CA ASN A 144 -12.95 -9.41 1.05
C ASN A 144 -13.75 -10.73 1.12
N ASN A 145 -14.24 -11.11 2.31
CA ASN A 145 -15.06 -12.29 2.53
C ASN A 145 -16.57 -11.99 2.68
N MET A 146 -16.98 -10.71 2.64
CA MET A 146 -18.38 -10.26 2.84
C MET A 146 -19.37 -11.01 1.93
N GLY A 147 -19.08 -11.11 0.63
CA GLY A 147 -19.95 -11.81 -0.34
C GLY A 147 -19.87 -13.34 -0.32
N SER A 148 -19.10 -13.95 0.58
CA SER A 148 -18.80 -15.40 0.52
C SER A 148 -20.03 -16.29 0.65
N HIS A 149 -21.02 -15.87 1.43
CA HIS A 149 -22.26 -16.60 1.65
C HIS A 149 -23.20 -16.60 0.42
N LEU A 150 -23.01 -15.66 -0.52
CA LEU A 150 -23.75 -15.61 -1.79
C LEU A 150 -23.15 -16.51 -2.87
N ARG A 151 -21.95 -17.03 -2.65
CA ARG A 151 -21.16 -17.71 -3.69
C ARG A 151 -21.92 -18.88 -4.32
N GLU A 152 -22.51 -19.76 -3.52
CA GLU A 152 -23.25 -20.92 -4.03
C GLU A 152 -24.48 -20.49 -4.84
N THR A 153 -25.27 -19.56 -4.28
CA THR A 153 -26.44 -18.95 -4.91
C THR A 153 -26.08 -18.39 -6.29
N LEU A 154 -25.06 -17.51 -6.38
CA LEU A 154 -24.65 -16.86 -7.62
C LEU A 154 -24.11 -17.85 -8.65
N LEU A 155 -23.30 -18.82 -8.23
CA LEU A 155 -22.75 -19.84 -9.13
C LEU A 155 -23.83 -20.80 -9.67
N SER A 156 -24.96 -20.94 -8.97
CA SER A 156 -26.09 -21.77 -9.40
C SER A 156 -27.04 -21.08 -10.39
N LEU A 157 -26.91 -19.76 -10.60
CA LEU A 157 -27.82 -18.99 -11.45
C LEU A 157 -27.84 -19.46 -12.92
N PRO A 158 -26.71 -19.72 -13.59
CA PRO A 158 -26.74 -20.25 -14.95
C PRO A 158 -27.43 -21.61 -15.01
N GLY A 159 -28.58 -21.70 -15.69
CA GLY A 159 -29.37 -22.92 -15.76
C GLY A 159 -30.31 -23.15 -14.56
N SER A 160 -30.37 -22.22 -13.61
CA SER A 160 -31.43 -22.20 -12.59
C SER A 160 -32.81 -22.03 -13.23
N ALA A 161 -33.82 -22.62 -12.58
CA ALA A 161 -35.22 -22.50 -12.98
C ALA A 161 -36.05 -21.95 -11.81
N TRP A 162 -35.56 -20.87 -11.19
CA TRP A 162 -36.30 -20.22 -10.11
C TRP A 162 -37.51 -19.48 -10.66
N ASN A 163 -38.43 -19.13 -9.77
CA ASN A 163 -39.52 -18.27 -10.16
C ASN A 163 -39.02 -16.84 -10.35
N LYS A 164 -39.73 -16.04 -11.15
CA LYS A 164 -39.36 -14.63 -11.40
C LYS A 164 -39.17 -13.82 -10.12
N GLU A 165 -40.00 -14.10 -9.11
CA GLU A 165 -39.95 -13.45 -7.79
C GLU A 165 -38.62 -13.73 -7.07
N ASP A 166 -38.08 -14.94 -7.14
CA ASP A 166 -36.82 -15.29 -6.47
C ASP A 166 -35.61 -14.53 -7.07
N TYR A 167 -35.62 -14.31 -8.38
CA TYR A 167 -34.60 -13.48 -9.03
C TYR A 167 -34.71 -12.01 -8.63
N LEU A 168 -35.93 -11.48 -8.47
CA LEU A 168 -36.14 -10.10 -8.03
C LEU A 168 -35.72 -9.94 -6.55
N ASN A 169 -36.04 -10.92 -5.69
CA ASN A 169 -35.61 -10.92 -4.30
C ASN A 169 -34.09 -10.93 -4.16
N LEU A 170 -33.36 -11.63 -5.05
CA LEU A 170 -31.90 -11.59 -5.06
C LEU A 170 -31.35 -10.20 -5.40
N ILE A 171 -32.01 -9.47 -6.31
CA ILE A 171 -31.63 -8.08 -6.62
C ILE A 171 -31.83 -7.20 -5.38
N GLU A 172 -32.98 -7.31 -4.71
CA GLU A 172 -33.24 -6.55 -3.48
C GLU A 172 -32.22 -6.87 -2.38
N GLN A 173 -31.86 -8.14 -2.22
CA GLN A 173 -30.82 -8.55 -1.27
C GLN A 173 -29.46 -7.90 -1.57
N LEU A 174 -29.08 -7.81 -2.86
CA LEU A 174 -27.85 -7.16 -3.33
C LEU A 174 -27.86 -5.65 -3.09
N ASP A 175 -28.98 -4.98 -3.36
CA ASP A 175 -29.12 -3.53 -3.19
C ASP A 175 -29.14 -3.10 -1.71
N GLU A 176 -29.76 -3.89 -0.83
CA GLU A 176 -29.79 -3.57 0.60
C GLU A 176 -28.43 -3.75 1.29
N GLY A 177 -27.42 -4.32 0.60
CA GLY A 177 -26.10 -4.56 1.17
C GLY A 177 -26.14 -5.43 2.44
N ARG A 178 -27.14 -6.30 2.59
CA ARG A 178 -27.31 -7.19 3.75
C ARG A 178 -26.33 -8.36 3.68
N PHE A 179 -25.05 -8.04 3.74
CA PHE A 179 -23.91 -8.95 3.65
C PHE A 179 -22.89 -8.67 4.74
#